data_AF-A0A9P0Q8A9-F1
#
_entry.id   AF-A0A9P0Q8A9-F1
#
_cell.length_a   1.000
_cell.length_b   1.000
_cell.length_c   1.000
_cell.angle_alpha   90.00
_cell.angle_beta   90.00
_cell.angle_gamma   90.00
#
_symmetry.space_group_name_H-M   'P 1'
#
loop_
_entity.id
_entity.type
_entity.pdbx_description
1 polymer ?
#
loop_
_entity_poly.entity_id
_entity_poly.type
_entity_poly.pdbx_seq_one_letter_code
_entity_poly.pdbx_strand_id
1 'polypeptide(L)'
;MLYNGSLDLPEPKPLPGQNTPTPYVFVGDEAFPLMRNLMRPYPKARVAGSYQNKVFNYRLSLARQTVESGFGILAARFRVYKRPFECKLDTIDK
;
A
#
# COMPACT_ATOMS: atom_id res chain seq x y z
N MET A 1 -0.46 5.88 -14.12
CA MET A 1 -1.45 4.94 -13.57
C MET A 1 -2.13 5.51 -12.32
N LEU A 2 -1.41 5.74 -11.21
CA LEU A 2 -2.01 6.37 -10.02
C LEU A 2 -2.31 7.87 -10.18
N TYR A 3 -1.46 8.60 -10.92
CA TYR A 3 -1.56 10.05 -11.10
C TYR A 3 -2.66 10.50 -12.06
N ASN A 4 -3.09 9.63 -12.98
CA ASN A 4 -3.98 9.96 -14.08
C ASN A 4 -5.36 9.27 -13.97
N GLY A 5 -5.67 8.65 -12.83
CA GLY A 5 -6.96 7.99 -12.61
C GLY A 5 -7.24 6.81 -13.55
N SER A 6 -6.21 6.27 -14.21
CA SER A 6 -6.37 5.17 -15.16
C SER A 6 -6.43 3.79 -14.49
N LEU A 7 -6.33 3.76 -13.16
CA LEU A 7 -6.49 2.55 -12.37
C LEU A 7 -7.98 2.43 -12.03
N ASP A 8 -8.61 1.32 -12.37
CA ASP A 8 -10.03 1.05 -12.09
C ASP A 8 -10.24 0.77 -10.60
N LEU A 9 -10.09 1.81 -9.78
CA LEU A 9 -10.25 1.76 -8.33
C LEU A 9 -11.71 1.95 -7.96
N PRO A 10 -12.20 1.25 -6.92
CA PRO A 10 -13.55 1.48 -6.43
C PRO A 10 -13.75 2.93 -6.01
N GLU A 11 -14.96 3.45 -6.25
CA GLU A 11 -15.37 4.76 -5.76
C GLU A 11 -15.24 4.86 -4.24
N PRO A 12 -14.87 6.04 -3.70
CA PRO A 12 -14.77 6.25 -2.25
C PRO A 12 -16.05 5.87 -1.51
N LYS A 13 -15.89 5.19 -0.37
CA LYS A 13 -17.01 4.79 0.49
C LYS A 13 -16.80 5.31 1.91
N PRO A 14 -17.86 5.67 2.64
CA PRO A 14 -17.72 6.05 4.04
C PRO A 14 -17.20 4.88 4.87
N LEU A 15 -16.32 5.18 5.83
CA LEU A 15 -15.87 4.19 6.81
C LEU A 15 -17.01 3.87 7.79
N PRO A 16 -16.99 2.69 8.46
CA PRO A 16 -17.98 2.36 9.47
C PRO A 16 -18.10 3.47 10.53
N GLY A 17 -19.32 4.00 10.71
CA GLY A 17 -19.59 5.09 11.65
C GLY A 17 -19.26 6.51 11.14
N GLN A 18 -18.93 6.68 9.86
CA GLN A 18 -18.69 7.97 9.22
C GLN A 18 -19.63 8.20 8.05
N ASN A 19 -19.95 9.47 7.77
CA ASN A 19 -20.72 9.88 6.58
C ASN A 19 -19.83 10.37 5.44
N THR A 20 -18.58 10.73 5.73
CA THR A 20 -17.66 11.28 4.73
C THR A 20 -17.04 10.15 3.90
N PRO A 21 -17.17 10.18 2.56
CA PRO A 21 -16.53 9.19 1.70
C PRO A 21 -15.01 9.22 1.85
N THR A 22 -14.40 8.06 2.07
CA THR A 22 -12.95 7.90 2.19
C THR A 22 -12.44 7.11 0.99
N PRO A 23 -11.40 7.59 0.27
CA PRO A 23 -10.86 6.88 -0.88
C PRO A 23 -10.15 5.59 -0.45
N TYR A 24 -10.15 4.60 -1.34
CA TYR A 24 -9.26 3.44 -1.22
C TYR A 24 -7.83 3.86 -1.52
N VAL A 25 -6.88 3.47 -0.66
CA VAL A 25 -5.49 3.90 -0.75
C VAL A 25 -4.53 2.71 -0.76
N PHE A 26 -3.47 2.83 -1.55
CA PHE A 26 -2.27 2.02 -1.41
C PHE A 26 -1.44 2.50 -0.22
N VAL A 27 -0.67 1.60 0.37
CA VAL A 27 0.28 1.93 1.43
C VAL A 27 1.67 2.07 0.82
N GLY A 28 2.19 3.29 0.84
CA GLY A 28 3.53 3.63 0.37
C GLY A 28 4.53 3.84 1.49
N ASP A 29 5.80 3.86 1.13
CA ASP A 29 6.89 4.30 2.01
C ASP A 29 7.08 5.83 1.99
N GLU A 30 8.09 6.30 2.71
CA GLU A 30 8.42 7.72 2.82
C GLU A 30 8.98 8.35 1.53
N ALA A 31 9.44 7.54 0.57
CA ALA A 31 9.99 8.02 -0.70
C ALA A 31 8.89 8.44 -1.68
N PHE A 32 7.67 7.89 -1.54
CA PHE A 32 6.54 8.29 -2.38
C PHE A 32 5.86 9.58 -1.89
N PRO A 33 5.25 10.37 -2.79
CA PRO A 33 4.41 11.49 -2.39
C PRO A 33 3.09 11.03 -1.76
N LEU A 34 2.50 11.86 -0.89
CA LEU A 34 1.12 11.65 -0.43
C LEU A 34 0.16 11.98 -1.58
N MET A 35 -0.80 11.10 -1.86
CA MET A 35 -1.78 11.28 -2.93
C MET A 35 -3.18 10.83 -2.50
N ARG A 36 -4.20 11.12 -3.31
CA ARG A 36 -5.60 10.69 -3.07
C ARG A 36 -5.72 9.19 -2.80
N ASN A 37 -5.00 8.36 -3.55
CA ASN A 37 -5.05 6.91 -3.48
C ASN A 37 -3.71 6.30 -3.00
N LEU A 38 -2.81 7.08 -2.41
CA LEU A 38 -1.54 6.60 -1.89
C LEU A 38 -1.22 7.28 -0.57
N MET A 39 -1.13 6.49 0.49
CA MET A 39 -0.86 6.98 1.83
C MET A 39 0.56 6.63 2.25
N ARG A 40 1.30 7.62 2.77
CA ARG A 40 2.70 7.49 3.22
C ARG A 40 2.82 7.74 4.72
N PRO A 41 3.88 7.23 5.39
CA PRO A 41 4.17 7.61 6.76
C PRO A 41 4.52 9.09 6.87
N TYR A 42 4.24 9.67 8.04
CA TYR A 42 4.78 10.97 8.43
C TYR A 42 6.31 10.90 8.52
N PRO A 43 7.02 11.93 8.03
CA PRO A 43 8.47 12.01 8.18
C PRO A 43 8.90 11.98 9.63
N LYS A 44 10.08 11.41 9.92
CA LYS A 44 10.62 11.27 11.29
C LYS A 44 10.58 12.59 12.09
N ALA A 45 10.92 13.71 11.44
CA ALA A 45 10.86 15.04 12.04
C ALA A 45 9.46 15.44 12.55
N ARG A 46 8.39 15.01 11.86
CA ARG A 46 6.99 15.28 12.26
C ARG A 46 6.44 14.28 13.28
N VAL A 47 7.11 13.16 13.49
CA VAL A 47 6.72 12.14 14.47
C VAL A 47 7.20 12.51 15.87
N ALA A 48 8.39 13.10 16.00
CA ALA A 48 9.00 13.41 17.29
C ALA A 48 8.13 14.31 18.18
N GLY A 49 7.37 15.24 17.59
CA GLY A 49 6.48 16.17 18.30
C GLY A 49 5.01 15.76 18.37
N SER A 50 4.61 14.58 17.86
CA SER A 50 3.19 14.20 17.80
C SER A 50 2.97 12.72 18.05
N TYR A 51 2.33 12.41 19.18
CA TYR A 51 1.90 11.06 19.52
C TYR A 51 0.93 10.49 18.46
N GLN A 52 0.03 11.32 17.93
CA GLN A 52 -0.91 10.91 16.89
C GLN A 52 -0.20 10.48 15.60
N ASN A 53 0.85 11.20 15.19
CA ASN A 53 1.66 10.83 14.03
C ASN A 53 2.42 9.51 14.27
N LYS A 54 2.89 9.29 15.50
CA LYS A 54 3.52 8.01 15.91
C LYS A 54 2.54 6.85 15.81
N VAL A 55 1.32 7.01 16.34
CA VAL A 55 0.26 6.00 16.27
C VAL A 55 -0.13 5.71 14.83
N PHE A 56 -0.26 6.75 14.00
CA PHE A 56 -0.55 6.59 12.57
C PHE A 56 0.55 5.80 11.85
N ASN A 57 1.83 6.18 11.99
CA ASN A 57 2.94 5.48 11.35
C ASN A 57 3.05 4.02 11.80
N TYR A 58 2.76 3.75 13.07
CA TYR A 58 2.70 2.40 13.60
C TYR A 58 1.59 1.58 12.91
N ARG A 59 0.36 2.10 12.82
CA ARG A 59 -0.76 1.43 12.12
C ARG A 59 -0.48 1.22 10.65
N LEU A 60 0.12 2.20 9.97
CA LEU A 60 0.50 2.08 8.57
C LEU A 60 1.57 0.99 8.37
N SER A 61 2.51 0.86 9.33
CA SER A 61 3.51 -0.20 9.32
C SER A 61 2.91 -1.59 9.54
N LEU A 62 1.91 -1.72 10.41
CA LEU A 62 1.18 -2.98 10.59
C LEU A 62 0.48 -3.41 9.28
N ALA A 63 -0.15 -2.48 8.57
CA ALA A 63 -0.78 -2.77 7.29
C ALA A 63 0.21 -3.34 6.26
N ARG A 64 1.42 -2.77 6.16
CA ARG A 64 2.50 -3.35 5.33
C ARG A 64 2.95 -4.71 5.84
N GLN A 65 3.15 -4.86 7.15
CA GLN A 65 3.65 -6.09 7.74
C GLN A 65 2.73 -7.28 7.43
N THR A 66 1.40 -7.08 7.39
CA THR A 66 0.45 -8.11 6.98
C THR A 66 0.72 -8.59 5.54
N VAL A 67 0.93 -7.66 4.61
CA VAL A 67 1.23 -7.96 3.20
C VAL A 67 2.58 -8.66 3.07
N GLU A 68 3.63 -8.10 3.70
CA GLU A 68 4.99 -8.66 3.69
C GLU A 68 5.03 -10.07 4.28
N SER A 69 4.30 -10.31 5.36
CA SER A 69 4.22 -11.64 5.99
C SER A 69 3.53 -12.66 5.08
N GLY A 70 2.45 -12.25 4.39
CA GLY A 70 1.78 -13.09 3.38
C GLY A 70 2.72 -13.48 2.24
N PHE A 71 3.43 -12.51 1.65
CA PHE A 71 4.41 -12.78 0.62
C PHE A 71 5.61 -13.60 1.11
N GLY A 72 6.05 -13.39 2.36
CA GLY A 72 7.10 -14.18 2.98
C GLY A 72 6.74 -15.66 3.08
N ILE A 73 5.50 -15.97 3.49
CA ILE A 73 4.99 -17.35 3.54
C ILE A 73 4.91 -17.93 2.12
N LEU A 74 4.38 -17.18 1.16
CA LEU A 74 4.31 -17.63 -0.24
C LEU A 74 5.69 -17.95 -0.80
N ALA A 75 6.67 -17.08 -0.58
CA ALA A 75 8.05 -17.29 -1.04
C ALA A 75 8.77 -18.44 -0.32
N ALA A 76 8.49 -18.65 0.97
CA ALA A 76 9.03 -19.77 1.73
C ALA A 76 8.47 -21.11 1.22
N ARG A 77 7.16 -21.16 0.95
CA ARG A 77 6.46 -22.38 0.50
C ARG A 77 6.73 -22.70 -0.97
N PHE A 78 6.68 -21.70 -1.84
CA PHE A 78 6.81 -21.86 -3.28
C PHE A 78 8.07 -21.16 -3.76
N ARG A 79 9.10 -21.96 -4.07
CA ARG A 79 10.41 -21.46 -4.56
C ARG A 79 10.32 -20.60 -5.82
N VAL A 80 9.23 -20.70 -6.58
CA VAL A 80 9.01 -19.88 -7.78
C VAL A 80 9.05 -18.38 -7.48
N TYR A 81 8.55 -17.94 -6.32
CA TYR A 81 8.57 -16.52 -5.92
C TYR A 81 9.95 -16.02 -5.48
N LYS A 82 10.97 -16.89 -5.38
CA LYS A 82 12.34 -16.50 -5.04
C LYS A 82 13.17 -16.07 -6.25
N ARG A 83 12.62 -16.20 -7.46
CA ARG A 83 13.23 -15.78 -8.71
C ARG A 83 12.26 -14.92 -9.52
N PRO A 84 12.74 -14.03 -10.39
CA PRO A 84 11.89 -13.40 -11.39
C PRO A 84 11.12 -14.45 -12.19
N PHE A 85 9.88 -14.14 -12.54
CA PHE A 85 9.10 -15.01 -13.42
C PHE A 85 9.69 -14.93 -14.84
N GLU A 86 10.08 -16.08 -15.38
CA GLU A 86 10.52 -16.21 -16.77
C GLU A 86 9.26 -16.33 -17.66
N CYS A 87 8.67 -15.19 -18.00
CA CYS A 87 7.56 -15.11 -18.96
C CYS A 87 8.09 -14.74 -20.34
N LYS A 88 7.70 -15.51 -21.37
CA LYS A 88 7.91 -15.09 -22.76
C LYS A 88 6.87 -14.04 -23.12
N LEU A 89 7.31 -12.96 -23.75
CA LEU A 89 6.41 -11.86 -24.14
C LEU A 89 5.31 -12.33 -25.11
N ASP A 90 5.60 -13.34 -25.93
CA ASP A 90 4.68 -13.88 -26.94
C ASP A 90 3.42 -14.55 -26.37
N THR A 91 3.44 -14.91 -25.08
CA THR A 91 2.36 -15.63 -24.39
C THR A 91 1.65 -14.80 -23.32
N ILE A 92 1.97 -13.52 -23.19
CA ILE A 92 1.29 -12.63 -22.22
C ILE A 92 0.00 -12.14 -22.87
N ASP A 93 -1.14 -12.47 -22.24
CA ASP A 93 -2.44 -11.90 -22.62
C ASP A 93 -2.40 -10.36 -22.48
N LYS A 94 -2.90 -9.67 -23.52
CA LYS A 94 -2.93 -8.20 -23.60
C LYS A 94 -3.98 -7.58 -22.69
#